data_AF-A0A955SF91-F1
#
_entry.id   AF-A0A955SF91-F1
#
_cell.length_a   1.000
_cell.length_b   1.000
_cell.length_c   1.000
_cell.angle_alpha   90.00
_cell.angle_beta   90.00
_cell.angle_gamma   90.00
#
_symmetry.space_group_name_H-M   'P 1'
#
loop_
_entity.id
_entity.type
_entity.pdbx_description
1 polymer ?
#
loop_
_entity_poly.entity_id
_entity_poly.type
_entity_poly.pdbx_seq_one_letter_code
_entity_poly.pdbx_strand_id
1 'polypeptide(L)'
;MKSYLEVGKEPTFFFDLWLKGYSKTIERSGTHLLNGLTGSFGSSLMERALLDGFSKLQGTHLYDSLKKRALRIQPERVHSRLNNWNFSDSLPETPLGQIAVRQTVGLADPIRDSDIPKEEALNDGLPQSIEAWARDFGIRYFKIKVTNDLSVDIPRLLAIAQTLDAVAPSDYKISLDGNETFKSVDQLEKWNRKVHAEDDLKGLLERVLYIEQPIDRLSAFDASVASHLKEAKDLPPVIIDESDDSLGTFNMAADYGYRGVSFKNCKGAIKGLLNKMLVDSLNVSGEREFFLTGEDLMNTSVVPVQQDLAMASILGLSHVERNGHHYCHGLDHLSKNEIDDCIARHPNLYEPFGESGRLKIQDGFLDVSSLHTQGFGSVMEPDFDFMTPLGEWRFEDLEG
;
A
#
# COMPACT_ATOMS: atom_id res chain seq x y z
N MET A 1 4.19 10.61 19.30
CA MET A 1 3.61 11.65 20.18
C MET A 1 4.61 12.63 20.80
N LYS A 2 5.57 12.21 21.64
CA LYS A 2 6.49 13.14 22.37
C LYS A 2 7.17 14.18 21.47
N SER A 3 7.65 13.78 20.29
CA SER A 3 8.28 14.68 19.32
C SER A 3 7.36 15.81 18.88
N TYR A 4 6.11 15.50 18.53
CA TYR A 4 5.12 16.47 18.07
C TYR A 4 4.66 17.41 19.19
N LEU A 5 4.50 16.90 20.42
CA LEU A 5 4.19 17.73 21.59
C LEU A 5 5.32 18.70 21.93
N GLU A 6 6.57 18.32 21.71
CA GLU A 6 7.73 19.17 21.95
C GLU A 6 7.78 20.35 20.98
N VAL A 7 7.54 20.10 19.69
CA VAL A 7 7.62 21.12 18.64
C VAL A 7 6.32 21.91 18.43
N GLY A 8 5.20 21.40 18.93
CA GLY A 8 3.85 21.96 18.77
C GLY A 8 3.34 22.78 19.96
N LYS A 9 4.25 23.42 20.73
CA LYS A 9 3.89 24.23 21.91
C LYS A 9 3.24 25.56 21.56
N GLU A 10 3.51 26.07 20.36
CA GLU A 10 3.01 27.35 19.86
C GLU A 10 2.17 27.13 18.60
N PRO A 11 1.15 27.96 18.33
CA PRO A 11 0.38 27.89 17.09
C PRO A 11 1.31 28.00 15.87
N THR A 12 1.16 27.07 14.93
CA THR A 12 1.96 27.03 13.70
C THR A 12 1.15 26.39 12.56
N PHE A 13 1.65 26.46 11.33
CA PHE A 13 1.00 25.81 10.19
C PHE A 13 1.22 24.30 10.23
N PHE A 14 0.25 23.55 9.68
CA PHE A 14 0.31 22.09 9.63
C PHE A 14 1.65 21.58 9.10
N PHE A 15 2.09 22.06 7.93
CA PHE A 15 3.31 21.57 7.30
C PHE A 15 4.58 21.85 8.13
N ASP A 16 4.63 23.00 8.81
CA ASP A 16 5.75 23.33 9.71
C ASP A 16 5.78 22.42 10.94
N LEU A 17 4.62 22.15 11.53
CA LEU A 17 4.50 21.20 12.64
C LEU A 17 4.89 19.79 12.20
N TRP A 18 4.37 19.34 11.06
CA TRP A 18 4.66 18.03 10.50
C TRP A 18 6.16 17.85 10.24
N LEU A 19 6.80 18.79 9.52
CA LEU A 19 8.21 18.64 9.15
C LEU A 19 9.11 18.60 10.39
N LYS A 20 8.89 19.49 11.36
CA LYS A 20 9.65 19.49 12.64
C LYS A 20 9.37 18.22 13.45
N GLY A 21 8.11 17.81 13.55
CA GLY A 21 7.68 16.64 14.29
C GLY A 21 8.23 15.34 13.70
N TYR A 22 8.24 15.22 12.37
CA TYR A 22 8.86 14.12 11.63
C TYR A 22 10.36 14.08 11.90
N SER A 23 11.10 15.17 11.66
CA SER A 23 12.55 15.22 11.88
C SER A 23 12.92 14.84 13.32
N LYS A 24 12.19 15.36 14.32
CA LYS A 24 12.42 15.04 15.73
C LYS A 24 12.08 13.59 16.07
N THR A 25 11.10 13.00 15.39
CA THR A 25 10.75 11.57 15.54
C THR A 25 11.86 10.69 14.97
N ILE A 26 12.36 10.99 13.77
CA ILE A 26 13.49 10.26 13.17
C ILE A 26 14.75 10.35 14.05
N GLU A 27 15.10 11.54 14.54
CA GLU A 27 16.22 11.75 15.48
C GLU A 27 16.10 10.84 16.71
N ARG A 28 14.92 10.85 17.36
CA ARG A 28 14.66 10.02 18.55
C ARG A 28 14.68 8.53 18.22
N SER A 29 14.10 8.10 17.12
CA SER A 29 14.14 6.70 16.68
C SER A 29 15.57 6.21 16.47
N GLY A 30 16.43 7.05 15.90
CA GLY A 30 17.86 6.77 15.78
C GLY A 30 18.55 6.56 17.13
N THR A 31 18.22 7.35 18.16
CA THR A 31 18.75 7.14 19.53
C THR A 31 18.31 5.83 20.17
N HIS A 32 17.24 5.21 19.67
CA HIS A 32 16.74 3.91 20.09
C HIS A 32 17.13 2.76 19.14
N LEU A 33 18.04 3.00 18.18
CA LEU A 33 18.47 2.03 17.17
C LEU A 33 17.32 1.47 16.32
N LEU A 34 16.25 2.24 16.15
CA LEU A 34 15.14 1.89 15.26
C LEU A 34 15.45 2.39 13.84
N ASN A 35 15.09 1.60 12.83
CA ASN A 35 15.29 1.98 11.42
C ASN A 35 14.35 3.14 11.00
N GLY A 36 14.63 3.71 9.82
CA GLY A 36 13.88 4.85 9.28
C GLY A 36 12.39 4.57 9.04
N LEU A 37 12.05 3.34 8.63
CA LEU A 37 10.65 2.91 8.45
C LEU A 37 9.89 2.90 9.78
N THR A 38 10.46 2.32 10.84
CA THR A 38 9.85 2.31 12.18
C THR A 38 9.71 3.73 12.73
N GLY A 39 10.70 4.59 12.53
CA GLY A 39 10.59 6.00 12.89
C GLY A 39 9.49 6.74 12.13
N SER A 40 9.40 6.52 10.83
CA SER A 40 8.36 7.08 9.96
C SER A 40 6.98 6.58 10.36
N PHE A 41 6.84 5.31 10.75
CA PHE A 41 5.60 4.74 11.26
C PHE A 41 5.09 5.48 12.49
N GLY A 42 5.94 5.70 13.49
CA GLY A 42 5.56 6.49 14.67
C GLY A 42 5.17 7.94 14.35
N SER A 43 5.76 8.52 13.30
CA SER A 43 5.38 9.86 12.81
C SER A 43 4.05 9.84 12.06
N SER A 44 3.78 8.80 11.26
CA SER A 44 2.58 8.66 10.44
C SER A 44 1.30 8.63 11.28
N LEU A 45 1.34 8.03 12.47
CA LEU A 45 0.21 8.02 13.41
C LEU A 45 -0.19 9.46 13.82
N MET A 46 0.81 10.30 14.14
CA MET A 46 0.57 11.70 14.51
C MET A 46 0.12 12.52 13.30
N GLU A 47 0.75 12.33 12.16
CA GLU A 47 0.41 13.00 10.91
C GLU A 47 -1.04 12.74 10.50
N ARG A 48 -1.47 11.47 10.51
CA ARG A 48 -2.85 11.08 10.17
C ARG A 48 -3.87 11.71 11.11
N ALA A 49 -3.59 11.71 12.42
CA ALA A 49 -4.44 12.37 13.41
C ALA A 49 -4.52 13.89 13.20
N LEU A 50 -3.40 14.54 12.85
CA LEU A 50 -3.36 15.97 12.55
C LEU A 50 -4.12 16.31 11.26
N LEU A 51 -4.00 15.49 10.21
CA LEU A 51 -4.73 15.66 8.94
C LEU A 51 -6.24 15.51 9.13
N ASP A 52 -6.66 14.49 9.87
CA ASP A 52 -8.05 14.24 10.22
C ASP A 52 -8.63 15.39 11.06
N GLY A 53 -7.95 15.73 12.18
CA GLY A 53 -8.38 16.81 13.07
C GLY A 53 -8.42 18.17 12.38
N PHE A 54 -7.43 18.50 11.55
CA PHE A 54 -7.44 19.74 10.77
C PHE A 54 -8.66 19.82 9.86
N SER A 55 -8.93 18.76 9.09
CA SER A 55 -10.03 18.75 8.13
C SER A 55 -11.39 18.74 8.83
N LYS A 56 -11.52 18.04 9.97
CA LYS A 56 -12.69 18.11 10.86
C LYS A 56 -12.93 19.54 11.36
N LEU A 57 -11.90 20.22 11.86
CA LEU A 57 -12.01 21.62 12.32
C LEU A 57 -12.41 22.60 11.21
N GLN A 58 -11.99 22.33 9.96
CA GLN A 58 -12.38 23.15 8.80
C GLN A 58 -13.76 22.80 8.23
N GLY A 59 -14.39 21.71 8.68
CA GLY A 59 -15.64 21.23 8.08
C GLY A 59 -15.45 20.72 6.65
N THR A 60 -14.25 20.23 6.30
CA THR A 60 -13.90 19.79 4.94
C THR A 60 -13.44 18.34 4.93
N HIS A 61 -13.53 17.70 3.75
CA HIS A 61 -12.78 16.48 3.47
C HIS A 61 -11.30 16.81 3.24
N LEU A 62 -10.40 15.87 3.54
CA LEU A 62 -8.95 16.06 3.38
C LEU A 62 -8.56 16.51 1.96
N TYR A 63 -9.19 15.97 0.91
CA TYR A 63 -8.94 16.40 -0.47
C TYR A 63 -9.16 17.90 -0.66
N ASP A 64 -10.24 18.46 -0.11
CA ASP A 64 -10.53 19.87 -0.24
C ASP A 64 -9.51 20.72 0.53
N SER A 65 -9.08 20.25 1.71
CA SER A 65 -7.99 20.87 2.49
C SER A 65 -6.69 20.93 1.69
N LEU A 66 -6.38 19.86 0.95
CA LEU A 66 -5.21 19.77 0.06
C LEU A 66 -5.38 20.70 -1.16
N LYS A 67 -6.50 20.60 -1.88
CA LYS A 67 -6.79 21.38 -3.10
C LYS A 67 -6.80 22.88 -2.83
N LYS A 68 -7.33 23.32 -1.68
CA LYS A 68 -7.31 24.73 -1.23
C LYS A 68 -5.96 25.18 -0.65
N ARG A 69 -4.95 24.29 -0.61
CA ARG A 69 -3.63 24.54 -0.02
C ARG A 69 -3.69 24.96 1.46
N ALA A 70 -4.73 24.54 2.19
CA ALA A 70 -4.98 24.94 3.57
C ALA A 70 -3.88 24.41 4.53
N LEU A 71 -3.29 23.26 4.19
CA LEU A 71 -2.20 22.63 4.93
C LEU A 71 -0.82 23.30 4.72
N ARG A 72 -0.71 24.25 3.76
CA ARG A 72 0.52 24.99 3.39
C ARG A 72 1.74 24.09 3.13
N ILE A 73 1.51 22.98 2.45
CA ILE A 73 2.56 22.06 2.02
C ILE A 73 3.53 22.82 1.10
N GLN A 74 4.82 22.73 1.43
CA GLN A 74 5.95 23.34 0.71
C GLN A 74 6.90 22.22 0.28
N PRO A 75 6.60 21.50 -0.82
CA PRO A 75 7.35 20.32 -1.23
C PRO A 75 8.85 20.57 -1.43
N GLU A 76 9.21 21.79 -1.86
CA GLU A 76 10.57 22.24 -2.10
C GLU A 76 11.49 22.19 -0.87
N ARG A 77 10.91 22.23 0.34
CA ARG A 77 11.67 22.11 1.60
C ARG A 77 12.12 20.68 1.88
N VAL A 78 11.55 19.71 1.18
CA VAL A 78 11.92 18.29 1.27
C VAL A 78 12.65 17.85 -0.01
N HIS A 79 12.18 18.31 -1.17
CA HIS A 79 12.71 17.94 -2.47
C HIS A 79 13.01 19.16 -3.33
N SER A 80 14.28 19.46 -3.55
CA SER A 80 14.70 20.58 -4.42
C SER A 80 14.21 20.45 -5.87
N ARG A 81 13.96 19.22 -6.36
CA ARG A 81 13.35 18.98 -7.68
C ARG A 81 11.94 19.58 -7.81
N LEU A 82 11.24 19.75 -6.69
CA LEU A 82 9.89 20.32 -6.65
C LEU A 82 9.88 21.84 -6.50
N ASN A 83 11.03 22.51 -6.66
CA ASN A 83 11.08 23.97 -6.74
C ASN A 83 10.14 24.47 -7.85
N ASN A 84 9.19 25.34 -7.49
CA ASN A 84 8.15 25.88 -8.37
C ASN A 84 7.18 24.83 -8.95
N TRP A 85 7.16 23.60 -8.44
CA TRP A 85 6.18 22.59 -8.85
C TRP A 85 4.77 23.04 -8.43
N ASN A 86 3.82 22.97 -9.36
CA ASN A 86 2.44 23.28 -9.04
C ASN A 86 1.78 22.06 -8.40
N PHE A 87 1.56 22.15 -7.09
CA PHE A 87 0.86 21.16 -6.27
C PHE A 87 -0.41 20.58 -6.93
N SER A 88 -1.20 21.42 -7.60
CA SER A 88 -2.48 21.01 -8.18
C SER A 88 -2.34 20.07 -9.37
N ASP A 89 -1.17 20.04 -10.02
CA ASP A 89 -0.90 19.18 -11.17
C ASP A 89 -0.76 17.71 -10.74
N SER A 90 -0.58 17.46 -9.43
CA SER A 90 -0.40 16.12 -8.86
C SER A 90 -1.64 15.53 -8.20
N LEU A 91 -2.77 16.22 -8.25
CA LEU A 91 -4.05 15.73 -7.74
C LEU A 91 -5.04 15.51 -8.89
N PRO A 92 -5.88 14.48 -8.83
CA PRO A 92 -6.98 14.34 -9.77
C PRO A 92 -8.01 15.48 -9.58
N GLU A 93 -8.85 15.73 -10.58
CA GLU A 93 -9.90 16.76 -10.52
C GLU A 93 -10.91 16.50 -9.38
N THR A 94 -11.21 15.23 -9.13
CA THR A 94 -11.94 14.70 -7.99
C THR A 94 -11.24 13.43 -7.52
N PRO A 95 -11.28 13.08 -6.22
CA PRO A 95 -10.73 11.79 -5.79
C PRO A 95 -11.47 10.62 -6.46
N LEU A 96 -10.81 9.48 -6.59
CA LEU A 96 -11.42 8.29 -7.20
C LEU A 96 -12.63 7.79 -6.39
N GLY A 97 -13.69 7.39 -7.09
CA GLY A 97 -14.88 6.79 -6.51
C GLY A 97 -14.76 5.27 -6.33
N GLN A 98 -13.88 4.62 -7.08
CA GLN A 98 -13.64 3.18 -7.02
C GLN A 98 -12.14 2.88 -7.11
N ILE A 99 -11.71 1.82 -6.43
CA ILE A 99 -10.33 1.32 -6.44
C ILE A 99 -10.37 -0.20 -6.60
N ALA A 100 -9.60 -0.74 -7.54
CA ALA A 100 -9.47 -2.18 -7.70
C ALA A 100 -8.61 -2.79 -6.59
N VAL A 101 -9.03 -3.96 -6.11
CA VAL A 101 -8.27 -4.76 -5.15
C VAL A 101 -7.19 -5.53 -5.89
N ARG A 102 -5.95 -5.37 -5.43
CA ARG A 102 -4.84 -6.26 -5.77
C ARG A 102 -4.62 -7.25 -4.63
N GLN A 103 -4.76 -8.53 -4.93
CA GLN A 103 -4.56 -9.59 -3.96
C GLN A 103 -3.12 -10.05 -3.94
N THR A 104 -2.49 -10.06 -2.78
CA THR A 104 -1.19 -10.72 -2.64
C THR A 104 -1.39 -12.24 -2.62
N VAL A 105 -0.55 -12.91 -3.40
CA VAL A 105 -0.42 -14.35 -3.49
C VAL A 105 0.89 -14.71 -2.82
N GLY A 106 0.81 -15.14 -1.57
CA GLY A 106 1.90 -15.67 -0.78
C GLY A 106 2.46 -16.96 -1.36
N LEU A 107 3.56 -17.44 -0.82
CA LEU A 107 4.25 -18.65 -1.30
C LEU A 107 3.48 -19.94 -0.97
N ALA A 108 2.70 -19.92 0.12
CA ALA A 108 1.92 -21.06 0.60
C ALA A 108 0.43 -20.95 0.26
N ASP A 109 0.00 -19.84 -0.34
CA ASP A 109 -1.43 -19.63 -0.62
C ASP A 109 -1.94 -20.68 -1.63
N PRO A 110 -3.08 -21.33 -1.35
CA PRO A 110 -3.71 -22.28 -2.27
C PRO A 110 -4.04 -21.62 -3.60
N ILE A 111 -3.62 -22.24 -4.71
CA ILE A 111 -3.90 -21.69 -6.04
C ILE A 111 -5.31 -22.07 -6.46
N ARG A 112 -5.66 -23.33 -6.28
CA ARG A 112 -6.95 -23.92 -6.63
C ARG A 112 -7.72 -24.35 -5.39
N ASP A 113 -9.04 -24.45 -5.53
CA ASP A 113 -9.90 -24.98 -4.46
C ASP A 113 -9.48 -26.41 -4.06
N SER A 114 -8.96 -27.19 -5.01
CA SER A 114 -8.47 -28.54 -4.78
C SER A 114 -7.17 -28.64 -3.99
N ASP A 115 -6.43 -27.54 -3.85
CA ASP A 115 -5.15 -27.51 -3.13
C ASP A 115 -5.35 -27.45 -1.61
N ILE A 116 -6.58 -27.17 -1.16
CA ILE A 116 -6.94 -27.03 0.26
C ILE A 116 -7.29 -28.42 0.83
N PRO A 117 -6.54 -28.92 1.83
CA PRO A 117 -6.91 -30.14 2.55
C PRO A 117 -8.29 -30.01 3.20
N LYS A 118 -9.07 -31.10 3.22
CA LYS A 118 -10.44 -31.06 3.76
C LYS A 118 -10.50 -30.66 5.22
N GLU A 119 -9.48 -31.06 5.98
CA GLU A 119 -9.26 -30.75 7.38
C GLU A 119 -8.86 -29.29 7.65
N GLU A 120 -8.36 -28.58 6.63
CA GLU A 120 -7.95 -27.16 6.71
C GLU A 120 -9.04 -26.21 6.17
N ALA A 121 -10.07 -26.73 5.51
CA ALA A 121 -11.14 -25.92 4.94
C ALA A 121 -11.95 -25.19 6.03
N LEU A 122 -11.85 -23.86 6.07
CA LEU A 122 -12.53 -23.01 7.06
C LEU A 122 -14.07 -23.04 6.96
N ASN A 123 -14.62 -23.11 5.74
CA ASN A 123 -16.08 -23.07 5.48
C ASN A 123 -16.80 -21.88 6.14
N ASP A 124 -16.12 -20.76 6.28
CA ASP A 124 -16.58 -19.53 6.93
C ASP A 124 -17.36 -18.59 5.99
N GLY A 125 -17.51 -18.98 4.72
CA GLY A 125 -18.21 -18.18 3.71
C GLY A 125 -17.31 -17.19 2.96
N LEU A 126 -15.99 -17.23 3.19
CA LEU A 126 -15.00 -16.51 2.40
C LEU A 126 -14.15 -17.48 1.55
N PRO A 127 -13.62 -17.03 0.39
CA PRO A 127 -12.71 -17.83 -0.41
C PRO A 127 -11.35 -18.04 0.28
N GLN A 128 -10.73 -19.19 0.03
CA GLN A 128 -9.40 -19.55 0.56
C GLN A 128 -8.36 -19.76 -0.54
N SER A 129 -8.77 -19.81 -1.81
CA SER A 129 -7.90 -20.02 -2.97
C SER A 129 -7.90 -18.82 -3.90
N ILE A 130 -6.81 -18.65 -4.67
CA ILE A 130 -6.72 -17.64 -5.73
C ILE A 130 -7.86 -17.83 -6.75
N GLU A 131 -8.14 -19.09 -7.12
CA GLU A 131 -9.23 -19.47 -8.02
C GLU A 131 -10.57 -18.90 -7.58
N ALA A 132 -10.95 -19.12 -6.32
CA ALA A 132 -12.23 -18.67 -5.79
C ALA A 132 -12.27 -17.15 -5.62
N TRP A 133 -11.18 -16.49 -5.19
CA TRP A 133 -11.12 -15.03 -5.16
C TRP A 133 -11.29 -14.40 -6.55
N ALA A 134 -10.59 -14.92 -7.56
CA ALA A 134 -10.70 -14.44 -8.93
C ALA A 134 -12.12 -14.64 -9.51
N ARG A 135 -12.70 -15.82 -9.28
CA ARG A 135 -14.02 -16.21 -9.80
C ARG A 135 -15.18 -15.51 -9.09
N ASP A 136 -15.19 -15.53 -7.77
CA ASP A 136 -16.36 -15.19 -6.95
C ASP A 136 -16.39 -13.68 -6.61
N PHE A 137 -15.22 -13.03 -6.55
CA PHE A 137 -15.10 -11.59 -6.27
C PHE A 137 -14.62 -10.77 -7.47
N GLY A 138 -14.28 -11.42 -8.59
CA GLY A 138 -13.84 -10.74 -9.81
C GLY A 138 -12.46 -10.07 -9.68
N ILE A 139 -11.61 -10.54 -8.76
CA ILE A 139 -10.26 -10.01 -8.57
C ILE A 139 -9.49 -10.12 -9.89
N ARG A 140 -8.85 -9.02 -10.28
CA ARG A 140 -8.12 -8.89 -11.56
C ARG A 140 -6.71 -8.31 -11.42
N TYR A 141 -6.29 -7.99 -10.21
CA TYR A 141 -4.92 -7.59 -9.92
C TYR A 141 -4.35 -8.56 -8.87
N PHE A 142 -3.15 -9.08 -9.13
CA PHE A 142 -2.49 -10.00 -8.22
C PHE A 142 -1.04 -9.58 -7.97
N LYS A 143 -0.55 -9.65 -6.73
CA LYS A 143 0.86 -9.50 -6.40
C LYS A 143 1.43 -10.86 -6.07
N ILE A 144 2.25 -11.43 -6.94
CA ILE A 144 2.76 -12.81 -6.80
C ILE A 144 4.14 -12.78 -6.16
N LYS A 145 4.28 -13.40 -4.99
CA LYS A 145 5.59 -13.57 -4.35
C LYS A 145 6.45 -14.58 -5.10
N VAL A 146 7.73 -14.27 -5.28
CA VAL A 146 8.75 -15.15 -5.87
C VAL A 146 9.92 -15.34 -4.90
N THR A 147 10.62 -16.45 -5.05
CA THR A 147 11.61 -16.93 -4.06
C THR A 147 13.05 -16.80 -4.53
N ASN A 148 13.28 -16.50 -5.82
CA ASN A 148 14.59 -16.60 -6.48
C ASN A 148 15.11 -18.06 -6.52
N ASP A 149 14.19 -19.03 -6.50
CA ASP A 149 14.45 -20.44 -6.76
C ASP A 149 13.55 -20.90 -7.90
N LEU A 150 14.14 -21.13 -9.08
CA LEU A 150 13.40 -21.51 -10.28
C LEU A 150 12.70 -22.87 -10.15
N SER A 151 13.19 -23.75 -9.28
CA SER A 151 12.53 -25.04 -9.03
C SER A 151 11.21 -24.89 -8.28
N VAL A 152 11.04 -23.76 -7.58
CA VAL A 152 9.81 -23.38 -6.87
C VAL A 152 8.97 -22.41 -7.72
N ASP A 153 9.62 -21.38 -8.26
CA ASP A 153 8.95 -20.27 -8.94
C ASP A 153 8.29 -20.70 -10.25
N ILE A 154 8.97 -21.49 -11.11
CA ILE A 154 8.41 -21.89 -12.42
C ILE A 154 7.13 -22.72 -12.26
N PRO A 155 7.10 -23.84 -11.49
CA PRO A 155 5.89 -24.63 -11.33
C PRO A 155 4.74 -23.82 -10.72
N ARG A 156 5.04 -22.95 -9.74
CA ARG A 156 4.02 -22.10 -9.10
C ARG A 156 3.46 -21.07 -10.07
N LEU A 157 4.31 -20.37 -10.83
CA LEU A 157 3.87 -19.41 -11.84
C LEU A 157 3.02 -20.07 -12.93
N LEU A 158 3.38 -21.29 -13.37
CA LEU A 158 2.60 -22.04 -14.36
C LEU A 158 1.21 -22.39 -13.81
N ALA A 159 1.14 -22.87 -12.57
CA ALA A 159 -0.14 -23.20 -11.93
C ALA A 159 -1.03 -21.96 -11.75
N ILE A 160 -0.44 -20.81 -11.37
CA ILE A 160 -1.14 -19.53 -11.28
C ILE A 160 -1.64 -19.09 -12.65
N ALA A 161 -0.77 -19.09 -13.68
CA ALA A 161 -1.14 -18.70 -15.05
C ALA A 161 -2.34 -19.50 -15.56
N GLN A 162 -2.26 -20.84 -15.50
CA GLN A 162 -3.33 -21.73 -15.93
C GLN A 162 -4.64 -21.47 -15.19
N THR A 163 -4.57 -21.18 -13.90
CA THR A 163 -5.75 -20.96 -13.07
C THR A 163 -6.38 -19.61 -13.40
N LEU A 164 -5.59 -18.53 -13.41
CA LEU A 164 -6.09 -17.18 -13.72
C LEU A 164 -6.61 -17.07 -15.15
N ASP A 165 -5.95 -17.69 -16.14
CA ASP A 165 -6.43 -17.70 -17.53
C ASP A 165 -7.79 -18.42 -17.68
N ALA A 166 -8.10 -19.36 -16.77
CA ALA A 166 -9.36 -20.09 -16.79
C ALA A 166 -10.50 -19.32 -16.11
N VAL A 167 -10.23 -18.59 -15.01
CA VAL A 167 -11.31 -18.04 -14.15
C VAL A 167 -11.27 -16.53 -13.94
N ALA A 168 -10.11 -15.89 -14.09
CA ALA A 168 -9.99 -14.44 -13.87
C ALA A 168 -10.51 -13.66 -15.09
N PRO A 169 -10.89 -12.38 -14.91
CA PRO A 169 -11.19 -11.51 -16.03
C PRO A 169 -10.03 -11.44 -17.03
N SER A 170 -10.33 -11.46 -18.33
CA SER A 170 -9.33 -11.58 -19.40
C SER A 170 -8.24 -10.50 -19.42
N ASP A 171 -8.50 -9.37 -18.76
CA ASP A 171 -7.62 -8.21 -18.65
C ASP A 171 -6.81 -8.17 -17.34
N TYR A 172 -6.77 -9.28 -16.58
CA TYR A 172 -6.03 -9.33 -15.31
C TYR A 172 -4.56 -8.94 -15.47
N LYS A 173 -4.01 -8.37 -14.40
CA LYS A 173 -2.63 -7.88 -14.29
C LYS A 173 -1.95 -8.45 -13.06
N ILE A 174 -0.63 -8.58 -13.13
CA ILE A 174 0.16 -9.04 -12.01
C ILE A 174 1.30 -8.08 -11.67
N SER A 175 1.73 -8.03 -10.42
CA SER A 175 3.08 -7.62 -10.05
C SER A 175 3.82 -8.82 -9.48
N LEU A 176 5.15 -8.77 -9.53
CA LEU A 176 6.01 -9.76 -8.89
C LEU A 176 6.62 -9.13 -7.64
N ASP A 177 6.67 -9.84 -6.53
CA ASP A 177 7.29 -9.40 -5.29
C ASP A 177 8.47 -10.30 -4.97
N GLY A 178 9.68 -9.76 -5.09
CA GLY A 178 10.91 -10.49 -4.82
C GLY A 178 11.29 -10.50 -3.34
N ASN A 179 10.65 -9.68 -2.51
CA ASN A 179 10.78 -9.66 -1.06
C ASN A 179 12.24 -9.76 -0.56
N GLU A 180 13.15 -8.98 -1.16
CA GLU A 180 14.58 -8.88 -0.83
C GLU A 180 15.41 -10.16 -1.05
N THR A 181 14.92 -11.12 -1.84
CA THR A 181 15.58 -12.43 -2.02
C THR A 181 16.75 -12.41 -3.01
N PHE A 182 16.85 -11.40 -3.89
CA PHE A 182 17.91 -11.28 -4.87
C PHE A 182 19.10 -10.50 -4.30
N LYS A 183 20.32 -11.02 -4.52
CA LYS A 183 21.56 -10.41 -4.03
C LYS A 183 22.18 -9.41 -5.01
N SER A 184 21.74 -9.41 -6.27
CA SER A 184 22.16 -8.44 -7.27
C SER A 184 21.17 -8.35 -8.44
N VAL A 185 21.29 -7.28 -9.22
CA VAL A 185 20.53 -7.09 -10.46
C VAL A 185 20.86 -8.19 -11.47
N ASP A 186 22.12 -8.60 -11.61
CA ASP A 186 22.51 -9.71 -12.49
C ASP A 186 21.79 -11.02 -12.15
N GLN A 187 21.56 -11.29 -10.85
CA GLN A 187 20.83 -12.47 -10.42
C GLN A 187 19.36 -12.36 -10.85
N LEU A 188 18.75 -11.20 -10.65
CA LEU A 188 17.38 -10.91 -11.09
C LEU A 188 17.24 -11.04 -12.61
N GLU A 189 18.17 -10.52 -13.41
CA GLU A 189 18.13 -10.66 -14.86
C GLU A 189 18.32 -12.10 -15.32
N LYS A 190 19.17 -12.88 -14.65
CA LYS A 190 19.33 -14.32 -14.94
C LYS A 190 18.06 -15.09 -14.61
N TRP A 191 17.41 -14.78 -13.49
CA TRP A 191 16.12 -15.35 -13.13
C TRP A 191 15.06 -14.97 -14.18
N ASN A 192 14.93 -13.68 -14.49
CA ASN A 192 13.97 -13.15 -15.45
C ASN A 192 14.10 -13.82 -16.83
N ARG A 193 15.33 -13.96 -17.34
CA ARG A 193 15.58 -14.63 -18.63
C ARG A 193 15.18 -16.10 -18.62
N LYS A 194 15.37 -16.81 -17.51
CA LYS A 194 15.00 -18.22 -17.40
C LYS A 194 13.48 -18.39 -17.30
N VAL A 195 12.79 -17.53 -16.55
CA VAL A 195 11.32 -17.53 -16.49
C VAL A 195 10.72 -17.17 -17.85
N HIS A 196 11.27 -16.20 -18.58
CA HIS A 196 10.84 -15.84 -19.93
C HIS A 196 11.18 -16.89 -21.00
N ALA A 197 12.03 -17.86 -20.70
CA ALA A 197 12.32 -18.97 -21.60
C ALA A 197 11.22 -20.06 -21.58
N GLU A 198 10.32 -20.03 -20.58
CA GLU A 198 9.17 -20.93 -20.49
C GLU A 198 8.02 -20.40 -21.37
N ASP A 199 7.76 -21.07 -22.49
CA ASP A 199 6.76 -20.64 -23.48
C ASP A 199 5.36 -20.49 -22.87
N ASP A 200 4.99 -21.39 -21.96
CA ASP A 200 3.69 -21.41 -21.27
C ASP A 200 3.51 -20.23 -20.28
N LEU A 201 4.58 -19.50 -19.94
CA LEU A 201 4.51 -18.31 -19.08
C LEU A 201 4.39 -17.00 -19.83
N LYS A 202 4.55 -16.99 -21.17
CA LYS A 202 4.54 -15.75 -21.97
C LYS A 202 3.31 -14.89 -21.70
N GLY A 203 2.13 -15.49 -21.71
CA GLY A 203 0.87 -14.78 -21.48
C GLY A 203 0.78 -14.15 -20.08
N LEU A 204 1.31 -14.82 -19.06
CA LEU A 204 1.38 -14.26 -17.70
C LEU A 204 2.40 -13.12 -17.62
N LEU A 205 3.57 -13.28 -18.23
CA LEU A 205 4.67 -12.32 -18.17
C LEU A 205 4.36 -11.01 -18.91
N GLU A 206 3.58 -11.07 -20.00
CA GLU A 206 3.04 -9.88 -20.69
C GLU A 206 2.08 -9.05 -19.82
N ARG A 207 1.62 -9.60 -18.69
CA ARG A 207 0.70 -8.94 -17.74
C ARG A 207 1.42 -8.36 -16.53
N VAL A 208 2.75 -8.50 -16.44
CA VAL A 208 3.55 -7.97 -15.33
C VAL A 208 3.61 -6.45 -15.42
N LEU A 209 3.11 -5.77 -14.38
CA LEU A 209 3.16 -4.33 -14.22
C LEU A 209 4.56 -3.88 -13.74
N TYR A 210 5.11 -4.58 -12.74
CA TYR A 210 6.37 -4.25 -12.10
C TYR A 210 6.90 -5.40 -11.24
N ILE A 211 8.16 -5.26 -10.81
CA ILE A 211 8.82 -6.10 -9.79
C ILE A 211 9.06 -5.24 -8.54
N GLU A 212 8.51 -5.68 -7.40
CA GLU A 212 8.60 -5.05 -6.09
C GLU A 212 9.80 -5.57 -5.31
N GLN A 213 10.61 -4.63 -4.80
CA GLN A 213 11.75 -4.84 -3.90
C GLN A 213 12.48 -6.19 -4.09
N PRO A 214 13.05 -6.46 -5.27
CA PRO A 214 13.76 -7.72 -5.47
C PRO A 214 15.10 -7.74 -4.74
N ILE A 215 15.79 -6.59 -4.67
CA ILE A 215 17.12 -6.47 -4.06
C ILE A 215 17.00 -6.21 -2.56
N ASP A 216 17.86 -6.88 -1.79
CA ASP A 216 18.05 -6.64 -0.35
C ASP A 216 18.22 -5.14 -0.04
N ARG A 217 17.45 -4.63 0.93
CA ARG A 217 17.41 -3.19 1.22
C ARG A 217 18.76 -2.60 1.61
N LEU A 218 19.66 -3.41 2.16
CA LEU A 218 21.01 -2.97 2.55
C LEU A 218 21.92 -2.76 1.33
N SER A 219 21.60 -3.38 0.19
CA SER A 219 22.36 -3.29 -1.06
C SER A 219 21.62 -2.55 -2.17
N ALA A 220 20.34 -2.18 -1.96
CA ALA A 220 19.49 -1.56 -2.97
C ALA A 220 20.04 -0.26 -3.58
N PHE A 221 20.97 0.41 -2.88
CA PHE A 221 21.65 1.64 -3.32
C PHE A 221 23.17 1.48 -3.41
N ASP A 222 23.66 0.26 -3.62
CA ASP A 222 25.06 0.05 -4.00
C ASP A 222 25.31 0.55 -5.43
N ALA A 223 26.52 1.04 -5.70
CA ALA A 223 26.89 1.60 -7.01
C ALA A 223 26.69 0.60 -8.17
N SER A 224 26.86 -0.70 -7.89
CA SER A 224 26.61 -1.78 -8.86
C SER A 224 25.13 -1.93 -9.22
N VAL A 225 24.20 -1.63 -8.31
CA VAL A 225 22.76 -1.66 -8.61
C VAL A 225 22.41 -0.53 -9.57
N ALA A 226 22.97 0.66 -9.36
CA ALA A 226 22.73 1.83 -10.20
C ALA A 226 23.12 1.62 -11.67
N SER A 227 24.29 1.01 -11.91
CA SER A 227 24.76 0.75 -13.28
C SER A 227 23.87 -0.29 -13.97
N HIS A 228 23.58 -1.41 -13.30
CA HIS A 228 22.85 -2.51 -13.92
C HIS A 228 21.36 -2.22 -14.12
N LEU A 229 20.63 -1.64 -13.15
CA LEU A 229 19.19 -1.35 -13.33
C LEU A 229 18.92 -0.36 -14.47
N LYS A 230 19.84 0.55 -14.76
CA LYS A 230 19.72 1.48 -15.90
C LYS A 230 19.90 0.77 -17.24
N GLU A 231 20.68 -0.31 -17.27
CA GLU A 231 21.01 -1.08 -18.47
C GLU A 231 20.06 -2.27 -18.70
N ALA A 232 19.39 -2.74 -17.65
CA ALA A 232 18.47 -3.88 -17.65
C ALA A 232 17.13 -3.58 -18.34
N LYS A 233 17.16 -3.46 -19.68
CA LYS A 233 15.99 -3.09 -20.51
C LYS A 233 14.93 -4.19 -20.62
N ASP A 234 15.32 -5.44 -20.38
CA ASP A 234 14.43 -6.61 -20.49
C ASP A 234 13.70 -6.91 -19.17
N LEU A 235 14.00 -6.18 -18.09
CA LEU A 235 13.24 -6.27 -16.85
C LEU A 235 11.98 -5.40 -16.93
N PRO A 236 10.84 -5.89 -16.39
CA PRO A 236 9.75 -5.02 -15.99
C PRO A 236 10.25 -3.90 -15.06
N PRO A 237 9.52 -2.78 -14.94
CA PRO A 237 9.86 -1.71 -14.02
C PRO A 237 10.11 -2.24 -12.59
N VAL A 238 11.26 -1.87 -12.00
CA VAL A 238 11.59 -2.25 -10.61
C VAL A 238 11.26 -1.11 -9.67
N ILE A 239 10.56 -1.40 -8.57
CA ILE A 239 10.21 -0.41 -7.54
C ILE A 239 10.91 -0.71 -6.21
N ILE A 240 11.00 0.31 -5.37
CA ILE A 240 11.39 0.16 -3.96
C ILE A 240 10.17 0.15 -3.04
N ASP A 241 10.28 -0.63 -1.97
CA ASP A 241 9.33 -0.66 -0.86
C ASP A 241 10.07 -0.60 0.48
N GLU A 242 10.68 -1.71 0.91
CA GLU A 242 11.42 -1.83 2.16
C GLU A 242 12.65 -0.92 2.23
N SER A 243 13.19 -0.52 1.07
CA SER A 243 14.26 0.46 0.96
C SER A 243 13.80 1.91 1.13
N ASP A 244 12.50 2.21 1.03
CA ASP A 244 11.96 3.58 1.09
C ASP A 244 11.87 4.10 2.55
N ASP A 245 13.01 4.24 3.21
CA ASP A 245 13.12 4.46 4.66
C ASP A 245 13.17 5.93 5.09
N SER A 246 13.32 6.88 4.15
CA SER A 246 13.43 8.31 4.43
C SER A 246 12.64 9.13 3.41
N LEU A 247 12.42 10.42 3.69
CA LEU A 247 11.76 11.31 2.73
C LEU A 247 12.53 11.40 1.41
N GLY A 248 13.86 11.35 1.43
CA GLY A 248 14.70 11.53 0.22
C GLY A 248 14.90 10.25 -0.60
N THR A 249 14.49 9.08 -0.11
CA THR A 249 14.94 7.79 -0.65
C THR A 249 14.42 7.54 -2.07
N PHE A 250 13.15 7.85 -2.38
CA PHE A 250 12.64 7.70 -3.75
C PHE A 250 13.35 8.58 -4.77
N ASN A 251 13.66 9.84 -4.42
CA ASN A 251 14.40 10.73 -5.31
C ASN A 251 15.78 10.15 -5.68
N MET A 252 16.47 9.54 -4.71
CA MET A 252 17.71 8.80 -4.95
C MET A 252 17.47 7.54 -5.79
N ALA A 253 16.40 6.79 -5.51
CA ALA A 253 16.07 5.56 -6.25
C ALA A 253 15.83 5.81 -7.74
N ALA A 254 15.16 6.91 -8.09
CA ALA A 254 14.98 7.32 -9.48
C ALA A 254 16.34 7.51 -10.18
N ASP A 255 17.32 8.14 -9.51
CA ASP A 255 18.68 8.31 -10.03
C ASP A 255 19.45 6.98 -10.13
N TYR A 256 19.00 5.91 -9.45
CA TYR A 256 19.58 4.56 -9.50
C TYR A 256 18.90 3.66 -10.54
N GLY A 257 17.85 4.15 -11.21
CA GLY A 257 17.17 3.44 -12.30
C GLY A 257 15.88 2.72 -11.90
N TYR A 258 15.52 2.73 -10.60
CA TYR A 258 14.20 2.33 -10.14
C TYR A 258 13.12 3.21 -10.79
N ARG A 259 11.95 2.62 -11.03
CA ARG A 259 10.84 3.25 -11.76
C ARG A 259 9.65 3.60 -10.88
N GLY A 260 9.67 3.22 -9.61
CA GLY A 260 8.56 3.55 -8.72
C GLY A 260 8.87 3.29 -7.28
N VAL A 261 7.90 3.63 -6.44
CA VAL A 261 7.94 3.45 -5.00
C VAL A 261 6.57 3.04 -4.48
N SER A 262 6.55 2.22 -3.44
CA SER A 262 5.31 1.88 -2.74
C SER A 262 4.83 3.04 -1.86
N PHE A 263 3.53 3.29 -1.93
CA PHE A 263 2.80 4.12 -1.00
C PHE A 263 2.11 3.23 0.04
N LYS A 264 2.30 3.57 1.31
CA LYS A 264 1.57 3.01 2.44
C LYS A 264 1.32 4.14 3.43
N ASN A 265 0.12 4.26 3.99
CA ASN A 265 -0.13 5.28 5.01
C ASN A 265 0.81 5.18 6.23
N CYS A 266 1.27 3.96 6.56
CA CYS A 266 2.22 3.72 7.65
C CYS A 266 3.62 4.31 7.37
N LYS A 267 3.97 4.62 6.12
CA LYS A 267 5.20 5.36 5.77
C LYS A 267 5.02 6.87 5.83
N GLY A 268 3.77 7.34 5.83
CA GLY A 268 3.37 8.74 5.92
C GLY A 268 2.56 9.20 4.71
N ALA A 269 1.42 9.82 4.97
CA ALA A 269 0.51 10.37 3.95
C ALA A 269 1.15 11.56 3.22
N ILE A 270 1.84 12.47 3.92
CA ILE A 270 2.55 13.58 3.28
C ILE A 270 3.72 13.06 2.47
N LYS A 271 4.43 12.02 2.94
CA LYS A 271 5.48 11.37 2.14
C LYS A 271 4.93 10.81 0.83
N GLY A 272 3.80 10.10 0.87
CA GLY A 272 3.11 9.60 -0.32
C GLY A 272 2.76 10.71 -1.33
N LEU A 273 2.23 11.82 -0.82
CA LEU A 273 1.90 12.98 -1.64
C LEU A 273 3.14 13.65 -2.26
N LEU A 274 4.23 13.78 -1.50
CA LEU A 274 5.51 14.29 -2.02
C LEU A 274 6.10 13.36 -3.08
N ASN A 275 6.03 12.04 -2.87
CA ASN A 275 6.45 11.05 -3.86
C ASN A 275 5.59 11.11 -5.14
N LYS A 276 4.27 11.34 -5.02
CA LYS A 276 3.41 11.56 -6.19
C LYS A 276 3.84 12.80 -7.00
N MET A 277 4.17 13.90 -6.33
CA MET A 277 4.69 15.10 -7.00
C MET A 277 6.04 14.85 -7.66
N LEU A 278 6.93 14.08 -7.02
CA LEU A 278 8.20 13.66 -7.62
C LEU A 278 7.96 12.82 -8.87
N VAL A 279 7.05 11.84 -8.82
CA VAL A 279 6.67 11.02 -9.97
C VAL A 279 6.23 11.91 -11.14
N ASP A 280 5.30 12.83 -10.89
CA ASP A 280 4.78 13.69 -11.95
C ASP A 280 5.87 14.62 -12.51
N SER A 281 6.71 15.19 -11.63
CA SER A 281 7.84 16.04 -12.03
C SER A 281 8.88 15.28 -12.86
N LEU A 282 9.21 14.04 -12.49
CA LEU A 282 10.12 13.19 -13.24
C LEU A 282 9.52 12.82 -14.61
N ASN A 283 8.22 12.55 -14.67
CA ASN A 283 7.52 12.20 -15.90
C ASN A 283 7.42 13.36 -16.89
N VAL A 284 7.44 14.62 -16.44
CA VAL A 284 7.53 15.79 -17.34
C VAL A 284 8.83 15.77 -18.16
N SER A 285 9.92 15.25 -17.63
CA SER A 285 11.18 15.12 -18.40
C SER A 285 11.09 14.10 -19.53
N GLY A 286 10.19 13.11 -19.41
CA GLY A 286 9.90 12.11 -20.43
C GLY A 286 10.98 11.05 -20.67
N GLU A 287 12.08 11.02 -19.91
CA GLU A 287 13.16 10.05 -20.15
C GLU A 287 12.73 8.60 -19.84
N ARG A 288 11.88 8.44 -18.81
CA ARG A 288 11.36 7.16 -18.32
C ARG A 288 10.01 7.41 -17.65
N GLU A 289 9.15 6.40 -17.68
CA GLU A 289 7.92 6.41 -16.90
C GLU A 289 8.21 6.03 -15.45
N PHE A 290 7.76 6.88 -14.53
CA PHE A 290 7.76 6.68 -13.09
C PHE A 290 6.34 6.55 -12.57
N PHE A 291 6.15 5.79 -11.49
CA PHE A 291 4.83 5.59 -10.90
C PHE A 291 4.87 5.35 -9.39
N LEU A 292 3.69 5.45 -8.79
CA LEU A 292 3.42 5.12 -7.40
C LEU A 292 2.47 3.91 -7.37
N THR A 293 2.70 2.94 -6.50
CA THR A 293 1.77 1.82 -6.27
C THR A 293 1.32 1.82 -4.81
N GLY A 294 0.04 1.55 -4.55
CA GLY A 294 -0.47 1.47 -3.19
C GLY A 294 -0.32 0.06 -2.65
N GLU A 295 0.40 -0.10 -1.54
CA GLU A 295 0.65 -1.39 -0.89
C GLU A 295 0.00 -1.43 0.52
N ASP A 296 -0.15 -2.63 1.09
CA ASP A 296 -0.81 -2.86 2.38
C ASP A 296 0.14 -3.51 3.40
N LEU A 297 -0.14 -3.35 4.69
CA LEU A 297 0.46 -4.16 5.76
C LEU A 297 -0.60 -5.02 6.44
N MET A 298 -1.47 -5.67 5.66
CA MET A 298 -2.58 -6.43 6.21
C MET A 298 -3.55 -5.54 7.03
N ASN A 299 -3.82 -4.31 6.56
CA ASN A 299 -4.70 -3.40 7.28
C ASN A 299 -6.10 -4.00 7.41
N THR A 300 -6.58 -4.11 8.64
CA THR A 300 -7.98 -4.39 8.95
C THR A 300 -8.75 -3.09 9.14
N SER A 301 -10.07 -3.19 8.99
CA SER A 301 -10.96 -2.08 9.32
C SER A 301 -10.85 -1.74 10.82
N VAL A 302 -11.12 -0.52 11.26
CA VAL A 302 -11.79 0.55 10.52
C VAL A 302 -10.80 1.58 10.00
N VAL A 303 -10.16 2.30 10.92
CA VAL A 303 -9.34 3.48 10.62
C VAL A 303 -8.20 3.16 9.63
N PRO A 304 -7.45 2.04 9.74
CA PRO A 304 -6.39 1.74 8.78
C PRO A 304 -6.90 1.65 7.35
N VAL A 305 -7.92 0.82 7.07
CA VAL A 305 -8.49 0.64 5.73
C VAL A 305 -9.10 1.94 5.19
N GLN A 306 -9.93 2.61 5.99
CA GLN A 306 -10.64 3.80 5.52
C GLN A 306 -9.68 4.95 5.18
N GLN A 307 -8.68 5.21 6.01
CA GLN A 307 -7.71 6.29 5.72
C GLN A 307 -6.78 5.93 4.56
N ASP A 308 -6.43 4.65 4.41
CA ASP A 308 -5.56 4.19 3.33
C ASP A 308 -6.26 4.29 1.97
N LEU A 309 -7.51 3.85 1.88
CA LEU A 309 -8.33 3.99 0.68
C LEU A 309 -8.67 5.46 0.37
N ALA A 310 -8.95 6.28 1.39
CA ALA A 310 -9.16 7.72 1.19
C ALA A 310 -7.91 8.39 0.61
N MET A 311 -6.72 8.05 1.11
CA MET A 311 -5.47 8.62 0.58
C MET A 311 -5.13 8.06 -0.80
N ALA A 312 -5.31 6.76 -1.05
CA ALA A 312 -5.12 6.16 -2.35
C ALA A 312 -6.03 6.81 -3.42
N SER A 313 -7.28 7.09 -3.06
CA SER A 313 -8.24 7.82 -3.89
C SER A 313 -7.78 9.26 -4.20
N ILE A 314 -7.23 9.97 -3.21
CA ILE A 314 -6.65 11.32 -3.39
C ILE A 314 -5.40 11.30 -4.28
N LEU A 315 -4.58 10.25 -4.17
CA LEU A 315 -3.35 10.07 -4.96
C LEU A 315 -3.62 9.57 -6.39
N GLY A 316 -4.87 9.20 -6.71
CA GLY A 316 -5.24 8.67 -8.01
C GLY A 316 -4.77 7.23 -8.26
N LEU A 317 -4.60 6.43 -7.21
CA LEU A 317 -4.20 5.03 -7.32
C LEU A 317 -5.41 4.16 -7.71
N SER A 318 -5.44 3.69 -8.95
CA SER A 318 -6.57 2.93 -9.50
C SER A 318 -6.68 1.50 -8.95
N HIS A 319 -5.58 0.93 -8.47
CA HIS A 319 -5.55 -0.34 -7.75
C HIS A 319 -4.57 -0.27 -6.58
N VAL A 320 -4.87 -1.01 -5.51
CA VAL A 320 -4.00 -1.12 -4.33
C VAL A 320 -3.99 -2.55 -3.81
N GLU A 321 -2.85 -2.98 -3.28
CA GLU A 321 -2.81 -4.21 -2.47
C GLU A 321 -3.82 -4.07 -1.34
N ARG A 322 -4.64 -5.09 -1.08
CA ARG A 322 -5.44 -5.23 0.14
C ARG A 322 -5.43 -6.70 0.54
N ASN A 323 -4.96 -7.00 1.74
CA ASN A 323 -4.90 -8.39 2.21
C ASN A 323 -5.68 -8.64 3.50
N GLY A 324 -5.94 -7.58 4.28
CA GLY A 324 -6.64 -7.66 5.57
C GLY A 324 -7.86 -8.57 5.53
N HIS A 325 -8.71 -8.36 4.53
CA HIS A 325 -9.96 -9.07 4.31
C HIS A 325 -9.82 -10.50 3.75
N HIS A 326 -8.63 -10.91 3.31
CA HIS A 326 -8.38 -12.28 2.86
C HIS A 326 -8.03 -13.21 4.02
N TYR A 327 -7.34 -12.71 5.05
CA TYR A 327 -6.92 -13.55 6.18
C TYR A 327 -7.60 -13.20 7.52
N CYS A 328 -8.44 -12.16 7.56
CA CYS A 328 -9.30 -11.86 8.71
C CYS A 328 -10.76 -11.99 8.31
N HIS A 329 -11.53 -12.72 9.12
CA HIS A 329 -12.95 -12.96 8.86
C HIS A 329 -13.77 -11.69 9.13
N GLY A 330 -14.18 -11.02 8.04
CA GLY A 330 -15.09 -9.88 8.08
C GLY A 330 -14.63 -8.75 9.02
N LEU A 331 -15.52 -8.36 9.93
CA LEU A 331 -15.34 -7.33 10.94
C LEU A 331 -15.44 -7.91 12.36
N ASP A 332 -15.19 -9.20 12.52
CA ASP A 332 -15.44 -9.93 13.78
C ASP A 332 -14.61 -9.43 14.97
N HIS A 333 -13.51 -8.71 14.70
CA HIS A 333 -12.67 -8.08 15.70
C HIS A 333 -13.23 -6.76 16.25
N LEU A 334 -14.38 -6.30 15.73
CA LEU A 334 -15.02 -5.04 16.13
C LEU A 334 -16.23 -5.29 17.02
N SER A 335 -16.60 -4.27 17.80
CA SER A 335 -17.84 -4.32 18.56
C SER A 335 -19.06 -4.27 17.63
N LYS A 336 -20.22 -4.75 18.10
CA LYS A 336 -21.46 -4.66 17.32
C LYS A 336 -21.80 -3.22 16.91
N ASN A 337 -21.53 -2.25 17.78
CA ASN A 337 -21.76 -0.84 17.48
C ASN A 337 -20.87 -0.36 16.34
N GLU A 338 -19.59 -0.75 16.34
CA GLU A 338 -18.65 -0.41 15.28
C GLU A 338 -19.01 -1.06 13.94
N ILE A 339 -19.48 -2.31 13.96
CA ILE A 339 -19.96 -3.02 12.77
C ILE A 339 -21.17 -2.30 12.18
N ASP A 340 -22.18 -2.02 13.01
CA ASP A 340 -23.42 -1.36 12.59
C ASP A 340 -23.11 0.05 12.04
N ASP A 341 -22.22 0.81 12.70
CA ASP A 341 -21.80 2.14 12.25
C ASP A 341 -20.99 2.08 10.94
N CYS A 342 -20.11 1.09 10.75
CA CYS A 342 -19.36 0.90 9.48
C CYS A 342 -20.32 0.75 8.30
N ILE A 343 -21.31 -0.13 8.44
CA ILE A 343 -22.29 -0.42 7.40
C ILE A 343 -23.21 0.78 7.18
N ALA A 344 -23.67 1.43 8.25
CA ALA A 344 -24.58 2.57 8.14
C ALA A 344 -23.93 3.82 7.51
N ARG A 345 -22.68 4.12 7.87
CA ARG A 345 -21.97 5.33 7.39
C ARG A 345 -21.25 5.12 6.07
N HIS A 346 -20.87 3.89 5.75
CA HIS A 346 -20.15 3.53 4.53
C HIS A 346 -20.80 2.34 3.80
N PRO A 347 -22.10 2.43 3.42
CA PRO A 347 -22.85 1.31 2.83
C PRO A 347 -22.36 0.89 1.44
N ASN A 348 -21.52 1.72 0.82
CA ASN A 348 -20.86 1.42 -0.45
C ASN A 348 -19.58 0.59 -0.24
N LEU A 349 -18.91 0.78 0.90
CA LEU A 349 -17.63 0.12 1.22
C LEU A 349 -17.82 -1.16 2.03
N TYR A 350 -18.87 -1.24 2.84
CA TYR A 350 -19.17 -2.40 3.69
C TYR A 350 -20.55 -2.98 3.40
N GLU A 351 -20.69 -4.27 3.65
CA GLU A 351 -21.97 -4.98 3.59
C GLU A 351 -22.15 -5.92 4.80
N PRO A 352 -23.40 -6.23 5.19
CA PRO A 352 -23.68 -7.25 6.19
C PRO A 352 -23.14 -8.63 5.78
N PHE A 353 -22.62 -9.38 6.76
CA PHE A 353 -22.08 -10.72 6.54
C PHE A 353 -22.26 -11.58 7.80
N GLY A 354 -23.29 -12.44 7.79
CA GLY A 354 -23.69 -13.18 9.00
C GLY A 354 -24.14 -12.23 10.12
N GLU A 355 -23.58 -12.40 11.32
CA GLU A 355 -23.75 -11.47 12.45
C GLU A 355 -22.73 -10.31 12.44
N SER A 356 -21.87 -10.27 11.43
CA SER A 356 -20.77 -9.33 11.25
C SER A 356 -21.00 -8.43 10.03
N GLY A 357 -19.95 -7.74 9.62
CA GLY A 357 -19.85 -7.06 8.33
C GLY A 357 -18.59 -7.48 7.59
N ARG A 358 -18.44 -7.06 6.33
CA ARG A 358 -17.19 -7.23 5.57
C ARG A 358 -17.01 -6.11 4.55
N LEU A 359 -15.82 -6.02 3.98
CA LEU A 359 -15.59 -5.17 2.80
C LEU A 359 -16.44 -5.67 1.63
N LYS A 360 -17.14 -4.74 0.99
CA LYS A 360 -17.95 -4.99 -0.18
C LYS A 360 -17.09 -4.85 -1.43
N ILE A 361 -16.68 -5.98 -1.97
CA ILE A 361 -15.91 -6.07 -3.22
C ILE A 361 -16.84 -6.55 -4.32
N GLN A 362 -16.98 -5.75 -5.38
CA GLN A 362 -17.82 -6.06 -6.53
C GLN A 362 -16.99 -5.99 -7.79
N ASP A 363 -16.94 -7.09 -8.55
CA ASP A 363 -16.17 -7.22 -9.79
C ASP A 363 -14.68 -6.83 -9.66
N GLY A 364 -14.13 -7.04 -8.46
CA GLY A 364 -12.74 -6.72 -8.09
C GLY A 364 -12.53 -5.29 -7.58
N PHE A 365 -13.59 -4.51 -7.34
CA PHE A 365 -13.51 -3.12 -6.93
C PHE A 365 -14.14 -2.85 -5.57
N LEU A 366 -13.55 -1.91 -4.85
CA LEU A 366 -14.11 -1.24 -3.68
C LEU A 366 -14.72 0.09 -4.12
N ASP A 367 -15.97 0.36 -3.72
CA ASP A 367 -16.54 1.70 -3.82
C ASP A 367 -16.13 2.54 -2.60
N VAL A 368 -15.25 3.50 -2.87
CA VAL A 368 -14.61 4.37 -1.86
C VAL A 368 -15.23 5.76 -1.81
N SER A 369 -16.33 6.00 -2.54
CA SER A 369 -16.97 7.32 -2.63
C SER A 369 -17.51 7.79 -1.27
N SER A 370 -17.96 6.87 -0.43
CA SER A 370 -18.41 7.18 0.94
C SER A 370 -17.29 7.67 1.87
N LEU A 371 -16.02 7.48 1.50
CA LEU A 371 -14.87 7.96 2.28
C LEU A 371 -14.60 9.46 2.06
N HIS A 372 -15.25 10.09 1.07
CA HIS A 372 -15.10 11.52 0.79
C HIS A 372 -15.98 12.35 1.72
N THR A 373 -15.75 12.17 3.02
CA THR A 373 -16.52 12.77 4.11
C THR A 373 -15.65 13.72 4.94
N GLN A 374 -16.22 14.42 5.91
CA GLN A 374 -15.48 15.34 6.77
C GLN A 374 -14.32 14.62 7.48
N GLY A 375 -13.14 15.24 7.49
CA GLY A 375 -11.95 14.64 8.07
C GLY A 375 -11.13 13.86 7.04
N PHE A 376 -10.48 12.79 7.50
CA PHE A 376 -9.67 11.90 6.70
C PHE A 376 -10.31 10.51 6.69
N GLY A 377 -11.42 10.35 5.97
CA GLY A 377 -12.06 9.06 5.69
C GLY A 377 -12.76 8.35 6.87
N SER A 378 -12.31 8.57 8.12
CA SER A 378 -12.85 7.93 9.32
C SER A 378 -13.72 8.87 10.14
N VAL A 379 -15.03 8.64 10.09
CA VAL A 379 -16.03 9.42 10.83
C VAL A 379 -16.39 8.82 12.19
N MET A 380 -15.92 7.62 12.49
CA MET A 380 -16.31 6.86 13.69
C MET A 380 -15.22 6.96 14.75
N GLU A 381 -15.65 7.10 16.01
CA GLU A 381 -14.78 6.88 17.15
C GLU A 381 -14.77 5.38 17.45
N PRO A 382 -13.60 4.78 17.74
CA PRO A 382 -13.55 3.39 18.17
C PRO A 382 -14.33 3.17 19.47
N ASP A 383 -14.88 1.97 19.64
CA ASP A 383 -15.57 1.57 20.87
C ASP A 383 -14.55 1.25 21.96
N PHE A 384 -14.07 2.30 22.64
CA PHE A 384 -13.01 2.17 23.64
C PHE A 384 -13.38 1.27 24.83
N ASP A 385 -14.67 1.10 25.13
CA ASP A 385 -15.14 0.21 26.21
C ASP A 385 -15.04 -1.27 25.83
N PHE A 386 -15.05 -1.59 24.53
CA PHE A 386 -14.83 -2.93 24.00
C PHE A 386 -13.33 -3.28 23.88
N MET A 387 -12.45 -2.29 23.85
CA MET A 387 -11.02 -2.48 23.65
C MET A 387 -10.27 -2.80 24.96
N THR A 388 -9.27 -3.68 24.86
CA THR A 388 -8.33 -3.92 25.96
C THR A 388 -7.32 -2.77 26.06
N PRO A 389 -7.17 -2.12 27.23
CA PRO A 389 -6.13 -1.13 27.42
C PRO A 389 -4.74 -1.72 27.14
N LEU A 390 -3.87 -0.97 26.45
CA LEU A 390 -2.54 -1.46 26.06
C LEU A 390 -1.68 -1.97 27.24
N GLY A 391 -1.85 -1.39 28.44
CA GLY A 391 -1.15 -1.85 29.65
C GLY A 391 -1.67 -3.17 30.20
N GLU A 392 -2.88 -3.56 29.82
CA GLU A 392 -3.55 -4.79 30.22
C GLU A 392 -3.45 -5.87 29.15
N TRP A 393 -3.32 -5.49 27.88
CA TRP A 393 -3.17 -6.41 26.75
C TRP A 393 -1.93 -7.30 26.88
N ARG A 394 -2.10 -8.58 26.55
CA ARG A 394 -1.08 -9.63 26.59
C ARG A 394 -1.08 -10.39 25.27
N PHE A 395 0.06 -10.99 24.90
CA PHE A 395 0.13 -11.75 23.65
C PHE A 395 -0.77 -13.00 23.70
N GLU A 396 -0.94 -13.55 24.90
CA GLU A 396 -1.84 -14.65 25.22
C GLU A 396 -3.31 -14.31 24.91
N ASP A 397 -3.68 -13.02 24.84
CA ASP A 397 -5.03 -12.60 24.44
C ASP A 397 -5.32 -12.91 22.95
N LEU A 398 -4.31 -13.27 22.15
CA LEU A 398 -4.49 -13.75 20.77
C LEU A 398 -4.95 -15.21 20.69
N GLU A 399 -4.80 -15.99 21.76
CA GLU A 399 -5.20 -17.41 21.82
C GLU A 399 -6.65 -17.58 22.33
N GLY A 400 -7.35 -16.46 22.59
CA GLY A 400 -8.65 -16.38 23.26
C GLY A 400 -9.86 -16.66 22.39
#